data_AF-A0A6M6DZL4-F1
#
_entry.id   AF-A0A6M6DZL4-F1
#
_cell.length_a   1.000
_cell.length_b   1.000
_cell.length_c   1.000
_cell.angle_alpha   90.00
_cell.angle_beta   90.00
_cell.angle_gamma   90.00
#
_symmetry.space_group_name_H-M   'P 1'
#
loop_
_entity.id
_entity.type
_entity.pdbx_description
1 polymer ?
#
loop_
_entity_poly.entity_id
_entity_poly.type
_entity_poly.pdbx_seq_one_letter_code
_entity_poly.pdbx_strand_id
1 'polypeptide(L)'
;MGKNYKKMLDWEVEREHKIDTSNLRAEEEYKRRGLDLYDDDEDDDNYYSGGDGAGAAGFVVILVLLAVIILVSVYISLYAVGVAQRHWFFILVSFLGTSYFMFRKQGYSKFFNLLFFIGSYALFTLAFPFLFSGLALRGLTFDEYMAEPTIDFIELMKFSFFYALFMVVSYFFTKFVISRTKKKYALYAEFSRYNKRM
;
A
#
# COMPACT_ATOMS: atom_id res chain seq x y z
N MET A 1 10.68 16.93 -64.05
CA MET A 1 9.61 17.13 -63.04
C MET A 1 10.20 16.82 -61.68
N GLY A 2 10.37 17.81 -60.81
CA GLY A 2 10.95 17.59 -59.48
C GLY A 2 9.95 16.88 -58.58
N LYS A 3 10.39 15.82 -57.89
CA LYS A 3 9.56 15.13 -56.89
C LYS A 3 9.35 16.06 -55.70
N ASN A 4 8.13 16.06 -55.15
CA ASN A 4 7.78 16.91 -54.02
C ASN A 4 7.99 16.15 -52.72
N TYR A 5 9.24 16.10 -52.29
CA TYR A 5 9.69 15.33 -51.14
C TYR A 5 9.02 15.75 -49.82
N LYS A 6 8.46 16.96 -49.74
CA LYS A 6 7.81 17.51 -48.54
C LYS A 6 6.52 16.75 -48.13
N LYS A 7 5.99 15.91 -49.02
CA LYS A 7 4.80 15.07 -48.78
C LYS A 7 5.13 13.58 -48.61
N MET A 8 6.41 13.20 -48.67
CA MET A 8 6.83 11.80 -48.55
C MET A 8 7.14 11.45 -47.10
N LEU A 9 6.88 10.19 -46.74
CA LEU A 9 7.18 9.65 -45.41
C LEU A 9 8.69 9.36 -45.27
N ASP A 10 9.22 9.42 -44.05
CA ASP A 10 10.66 9.36 -43.80
C ASP A 10 11.34 8.10 -44.37
N TRP A 11 10.65 6.94 -44.33
CA TRP A 11 11.17 5.69 -44.89
C TRP A 11 11.17 5.65 -46.43
N GLU A 12 10.32 6.43 -47.09
CA GLU A 12 10.30 6.54 -48.55
C GLU A 12 11.48 7.37 -49.06
N VAL A 13 11.82 8.44 -48.32
CA VAL A 13 13.00 9.28 -48.58
C VAL A 13 14.28 8.48 -48.37
N GLU A 14 14.36 7.71 -47.28
CA GLU A 14 15.53 6.87 -46.98
C GLU A 14 15.75 5.76 -48.04
N ARG A 15 14.67 5.17 -48.56
CA ARG A 15 14.74 4.15 -49.63
C ARG A 15 15.22 4.76 -50.95
N GLU A 16 14.79 5.97 -51.27
CA GLU A 16 15.14 6.65 -52.51
C GLU A 16 16.62 7.09 -52.53
N HIS A 17 17.13 7.52 -51.37
CA HIS A 17 18.54 7.91 -51.22
C HIS A 17 19.51 6.75 -50.99
N LYS A 18 19.04 5.56 -50.60
CA LYS A 18 19.89 4.34 -50.59
C LYS A 18 20.32 3.87 -51.98
N ILE A 19 19.64 4.33 -53.04
CA ILE A 19 19.91 3.94 -54.43
C ILE A 19 20.84 4.95 -55.13
N ASP A 20 20.89 6.20 -54.66
CA ASP A 20 21.64 7.28 -55.31
C ASP A 20 22.86 7.66 -54.45
N THR A 21 24.07 7.40 -54.95
CA THR A 21 25.35 7.47 -54.21
C THR A 21 25.83 8.89 -53.88
N SER A 22 24.95 9.90 -53.95
CA SER A 22 25.27 11.29 -53.66
C SER A 22 24.81 11.72 -52.26
N ASN A 23 25.59 11.35 -51.24
CA ASN A 23 25.34 11.67 -49.82
C ASN A 23 25.11 13.17 -49.54
N LEU A 24 25.76 14.07 -50.29
CA LEU A 24 25.70 15.53 -50.06
C LEU A 24 24.30 16.14 -50.25
N ARG A 25 23.48 15.57 -51.13
CA ARG A 25 22.16 16.15 -51.46
C ARG A 25 21.09 15.73 -50.44
N ALA A 26 21.27 14.58 -49.80
CA ALA A 26 20.39 14.10 -48.74
C ALA A 26 20.63 14.90 -47.44
N GLU A 27 21.89 15.17 -47.10
CA GLU A 27 22.28 15.96 -45.92
C GLU A 27 21.69 17.38 -45.92
N GLU A 28 21.74 18.08 -47.06
CA GLU A 28 21.12 19.40 -47.21
C GLU A 28 19.59 19.34 -47.05
N GLU A 29 18.96 18.22 -47.43
CA GLU A 29 17.51 18.05 -47.31
C GLU A 29 17.08 17.70 -45.87
N TYR A 30 17.90 16.94 -45.12
CA TYR A 30 17.73 16.73 -43.68
C TYR A 30 17.91 18.05 -42.90
N LYS A 31 18.94 18.85 -43.24
CA LYS A 31 19.14 20.21 -42.72
C LYS A 31 17.92 21.09 -42.93
N ARG A 32 17.35 21.08 -44.14
CA ARG A 32 16.20 21.91 -44.49
C ARG A 32 14.90 21.50 -43.79
N ARG A 33 14.82 20.27 -43.27
CA ARG A 33 13.70 19.76 -42.46
C ARG A 33 13.95 19.83 -40.96
N GLY A 34 15.12 20.27 -40.51
CA GLY A 34 15.49 20.36 -39.09
C GLY A 34 15.77 18.99 -38.45
N LEU A 35 16.28 18.04 -39.22
CA LEU A 35 16.51 16.64 -38.79
C LEU A 35 18.01 16.28 -38.72
N ASP A 36 18.93 17.25 -38.86
CA ASP A 36 20.38 17.02 -38.84
C ASP A 36 21.04 17.17 -37.47
N LEU A 37 20.29 17.07 -36.38
CA LEU A 37 20.86 17.11 -35.03
C LEU A 37 21.33 15.71 -34.61
N TYR A 38 22.47 15.30 -35.16
CA TYR A 38 23.37 14.37 -34.49
C TYR A 38 24.80 14.89 -34.59
N ASP A 39 25.21 15.50 -33.48
CA ASP A 39 26.55 15.62 -32.89
C ASP A 39 27.70 16.17 -33.74
N ASP A 40 28.11 17.39 -33.41
CA ASP A 40 29.44 17.71 -32.86
C ASP A 40 29.60 19.23 -32.94
N ASP A 41 29.39 19.91 -31.81
CA ASP A 41 30.25 21.05 -31.42
C ASP A 41 29.83 21.52 -30.02
N GLU A 42 30.86 21.67 -29.20
CA GLU A 42 30.91 22.28 -27.89
C GLU A 42 30.26 23.70 -27.91
N ASP A 43 29.70 24.13 -26.78
CA ASP A 43 29.12 25.48 -26.54
C ASP A 43 27.67 25.77 -26.99
N ASP A 44 26.69 24.95 -26.58
CA ASP A 44 25.32 25.50 -26.44
C ASP A 44 24.54 24.89 -25.27
N ASP A 45 24.76 25.50 -24.11
CA ASP A 45 24.03 25.34 -22.85
C ASP A 45 22.55 25.73 -22.98
N ASN A 46 21.72 25.22 -23.92
CA ASN A 46 20.31 25.65 -23.95
C ASN A 46 19.27 24.84 -24.75
N TYR A 47 19.34 23.51 -24.86
CA TYR A 47 18.24 22.80 -25.54
C TYR A 47 17.83 21.42 -25.00
N TYR A 48 17.71 21.28 -23.68
CA TYR A 48 16.73 20.35 -23.06
C TYR A 48 16.44 20.68 -21.58
N SER A 49 15.92 21.88 -21.29
CA SER A 49 15.58 22.31 -19.91
C SER A 49 14.12 22.01 -19.52
N GLY A 50 13.62 20.83 -19.87
CA GLY A 50 12.22 20.47 -19.63
C GLY A 50 11.99 19.01 -19.25
N GLY A 51 12.27 18.62 -18.00
CA GLY A 51 11.69 17.38 -17.45
C GLY A 51 12.43 16.72 -16.30
N ASP A 52 13.77 16.74 -16.28
CA ASP A 52 14.54 15.88 -15.37
C ASP A 52 14.56 16.37 -13.91
N GLY A 53 14.60 17.69 -13.69
CA GLY A 53 14.59 18.24 -12.33
C GLY A 53 13.27 18.05 -11.58
N ALA A 54 12.13 18.11 -12.28
CA ALA A 54 10.81 17.95 -11.67
C ALA A 54 10.48 16.47 -11.39
N GLY A 55 10.91 15.55 -12.28
CA GLY A 55 10.80 14.11 -12.06
C GLY A 55 11.67 13.62 -10.89
N ALA A 56 12.93 14.08 -10.83
CA ALA A 56 13.84 13.74 -9.74
C ALA A 56 13.39 14.35 -8.40
N ALA A 57 12.95 15.62 -8.38
CA ALA A 57 12.40 16.24 -7.18
C ALA A 57 11.11 15.54 -6.70
N GLY A 58 10.21 15.17 -7.62
CA GLY A 58 9.00 14.41 -7.29
C GLY A 58 9.31 13.02 -6.71
N PHE A 59 10.31 12.32 -7.27
CA PHE A 59 10.75 11.02 -6.77
C PHE A 59 11.37 11.11 -5.38
N VAL A 60 12.21 12.13 -5.13
CA VAL A 60 12.78 12.38 -3.80
C VAL A 60 11.69 12.67 -2.76
N VAL A 61 10.67 13.46 -3.12
CA VAL A 61 9.53 13.73 -2.22
C VAL A 61 8.78 12.44 -1.87
N ILE A 62 8.55 11.55 -2.84
CA ILE A 62 7.90 10.25 -2.59
C ILE A 62 8.74 9.39 -1.64
N LEU A 63 10.07 9.34 -1.83
CA LEU A 63 10.95 8.59 -0.93
C LEU A 63 10.93 9.14 0.50
N VAL A 64 10.94 10.46 0.67
CA VAL A 64 10.83 11.11 1.98
C VAL A 64 9.50 10.77 2.65
N LEU A 65 8.39 10.87 1.91
CA LEU A 65 7.07 10.49 2.42
C LEU A 65 7.02 9.03 2.84
N LEU A 66 7.61 8.13 2.04
CA LEU A 66 7.65 6.70 2.34
C LEU A 66 8.48 6.42 3.60
N ALA A 67 9.63 7.07 3.76
CA ALA A 67 10.44 6.97 4.97
C ALA A 67 9.69 7.45 6.22
N VAL A 68 8.96 8.57 6.11
CA VAL A 68 8.12 9.08 7.20
C VAL A 68 7.01 8.10 7.55
N ILE A 69 6.32 7.53 6.54
CA ILE A 69 5.26 6.54 6.76
C ILE A 69 5.82 5.31 7.49
N ILE A 70 7.01 4.82 7.11
CA ILE A 70 7.65 3.69 7.79
C ILE A 70 7.91 4.04 9.26
N LEU A 71 8.56 5.18 9.54
CA LEU A 71 8.86 5.59 10.92
C LEU A 71 7.59 5.73 11.77
N VAL A 72 6.57 6.36 11.23
CA VAL A 72 5.27 6.51 11.90
C VAL A 72 4.61 5.14 12.14
N SER A 73 4.68 4.22 11.18
CA SER A 73 4.12 2.86 11.35
C SER A 73 4.80 2.08 12.48
N VAL A 74 6.12 2.18 12.58
CA VAL A 74 6.92 1.57 13.66
C VAL A 74 6.49 2.16 15.01
N TYR A 75 6.42 3.48 15.10
CA TYR A 75 6.00 4.13 16.33
C TYR A 75 4.58 3.75 16.75
N ILE A 76 3.62 3.79 15.83
CA ILE A 76 2.22 3.46 16.11
C ILE A 76 2.07 2.00 16.54
N SER A 77 2.75 1.06 15.88
CA SER A 77 2.64 -0.37 16.20
C SER A 77 3.18 -0.67 17.61
N LEU A 78 4.37 -0.18 17.94
CA LEU A 78 4.97 -0.35 19.27
C LEU A 78 4.11 0.33 20.36
N TYR A 79 3.66 1.56 20.10
CA TYR A 79 2.80 2.28 21.04
C TYR A 79 1.46 1.56 21.27
N ALA A 80 0.80 1.10 20.20
CA ALA A 80 -0.46 0.38 20.29
C ALA A 80 -0.34 -0.90 21.11
N VAL A 81 0.72 -1.68 20.88
CA VAL A 81 1.00 -2.89 21.63
C VAL A 81 1.33 -2.58 23.09
N GLY A 82 2.15 -1.57 23.37
CA GLY A 82 2.48 -1.16 24.73
C GLY A 82 1.27 -0.68 25.53
N VAL A 83 0.39 0.11 24.91
CA VAL A 83 -0.89 0.51 25.51
C VAL A 83 -1.79 -0.70 25.76
N ALA A 84 -1.83 -1.64 24.82
CA ALA A 84 -2.65 -2.84 24.96
C ALA A 84 -2.18 -3.72 26.14
N GLN A 85 -0.88 -3.95 26.28
CA GLN A 85 -0.31 -4.70 27.40
C GLN A 85 -0.62 -4.03 28.74
N ARG A 86 -0.48 -2.70 28.83
CA ARG A 86 -0.77 -1.95 30.06
C ARG A 86 -2.25 -1.98 30.46
N HIS A 87 -3.16 -2.01 29.49
CA HIS A 87 -4.62 -1.95 29.72
C HIS A 87 -5.33 -3.27 29.37
N TRP A 88 -4.64 -4.40 29.46
CA TRP A 88 -5.13 -5.72 29.04
C TRP A 88 -6.51 -6.07 29.64
N PHE A 89 -6.73 -5.75 30.93
CA PHE A 89 -7.99 -6.03 31.61
C PHE A 89 -9.17 -5.30 30.97
N PHE A 90 -9.02 -4.00 30.67
CA PHE A 90 -10.07 -3.21 30.04
C PHE A 90 -10.37 -3.67 28.62
N ILE A 91 -9.36 -4.14 27.89
CA ILE A 91 -9.52 -4.71 26.56
C ILE A 91 -10.38 -5.97 26.61
N LEU A 92 -10.10 -6.89 27.54
CA LEU A 92 -10.88 -8.12 27.69
C LEU A 92 -12.33 -7.83 28.07
N VAL A 93 -12.56 -6.97 29.06
CA VAL A 93 -13.92 -6.59 29.48
C VAL A 93 -14.67 -5.91 28.34
N SER A 94 -14.02 -4.99 27.62
CA SER A 94 -14.63 -4.29 26.49
C SER A 94 -14.94 -5.23 25.32
N PHE A 95 -14.05 -6.17 25.02
CA PHE A 95 -14.29 -7.18 23.99
C PHE A 95 -15.47 -8.09 24.36
N LEU A 96 -15.54 -8.58 25.59
CA LEU A 96 -16.65 -9.42 26.05
C LEU A 96 -17.98 -8.65 26.04
N GLY A 97 -17.98 -7.41 26.52
CA GLY A 97 -19.17 -6.55 26.53
C GLY A 97 -19.66 -6.27 25.11
N THR A 98 -18.78 -5.86 24.22
CA THR A 98 -19.14 -5.57 22.81
C THR A 98 -19.57 -6.82 22.06
N SER A 99 -18.95 -7.97 22.32
CA SER A 99 -19.38 -9.28 21.80
C SER A 99 -20.79 -9.62 22.25
N TYR A 100 -21.07 -9.51 23.55
CA TYR A 100 -22.39 -9.78 24.12
C TYR A 100 -23.48 -8.92 23.47
N PHE A 101 -23.26 -7.61 23.33
CA PHE A 101 -24.23 -6.72 22.70
C PHE A 101 -24.39 -6.98 21.20
N MET A 102 -23.32 -7.32 20.49
CA MET A 102 -23.36 -7.69 19.08
C MET A 102 -24.23 -8.95 18.87
N PHE A 103 -24.07 -9.98 19.70
CA PHE A 103 -24.94 -11.17 19.66
C PHE A 103 -26.38 -10.86 20.05
N ARG A 104 -26.61 -10.05 21.09
CA ARG A 104 -27.96 -9.64 21.52
C ARG A 104 -28.71 -8.86 20.44
N LYS A 105 -28.00 -8.07 19.64
CA LYS A 105 -28.55 -7.35 18.48
C LYS A 105 -28.42 -8.12 17.17
N GLN A 106 -28.11 -9.42 17.25
CA GLN A 106 -28.07 -10.36 16.12
C GLN A 106 -27.15 -9.90 14.96
N GLY A 107 -26.16 -9.04 15.26
CA GLY A 107 -25.28 -8.44 14.28
C GLY A 107 -25.91 -7.41 13.34
N TYR A 108 -27.18 -7.01 13.49
CA TYR A 108 -27.80 -6.02 12.58
C TYR A 108 -27.45 -4.57 12.91
N SER A 109 -27.13 -4.25 14.17
CA SER A 109 -26.78 -2.89 14.57
C SER A 109 -25.39 -2.48 14.09
N LYS A 110 -25.31 -1.41 13.28
CA LYS A 110 -24.03 -0.84 12.81
C LYS A 110 -23.15 -0.37 13.96
N PHE A 111 -23.75 0.23 15.00
CA PHE A 111 -23.03 0.75 16.16
C PHE A 111 -22.35 -0.36 16.96
N PHE A 112 -23.08 -1.41 17.35
CA PHE A 112 -22.49 -2.53 18.10
C PHE A 112 -21.50 -3.34 17.26
N ASN A 113 -21.70 -3.42 15.94
CA ASN A 113 -20.71 -4.01 15.05
C ASN A 113 -19.41 -3.21 14.99
N LEU A 114 -19.48 -1.87 15.00
CA LEU A 114 -18.31 -1.00 15.07
C LEU A 114 -17.58 -1.17 16.41
N LEU A 115 -18.31 -1.19 17.53
CA LEU A 115 -17.70 -1.40 18.84
C LEU A 115 -17.04 -2.78 18.95
N PHE A 116 -17.69 -3.82 18.42
CA PHE A 116 -17.11 -5.16 18.36
C PHE A 116 -15.87 -5.22 17.46
N PHE A 117 -15.85 -4.45 16.36
CA PHE A 117 -14.66 -4.31 15.52
C PHE A 117 -13.50 -3.68 16.28
N ILE A 118 -13.72 -2.58 17.00
CA ILE A 118 -12.70 -1.92 17.82
C ILE A 118 -12.22 -2.87 18.94
N GLY A 119 -13.14 -3.57 19.60
CA GLY A 119 -12.80 -4.55 20.63
C GLY A 119 -11.97 -5.71 20.07
N SER A 120 -12.30 -6.21 18.88
CA SER A 120 -11.54 -7.26 18.20
C SER A 120 -10.16 -6.77 17.79
N TYR A 121 -10.06 -5.53 17.31
CA TYR A 121 -8.79 -4.90 16.98
C TYR A 121 -7.89 -4.84 18.21
N ALA A 122 -8.39 -4.30 19.33
CA ALA A 122 -7.65 -4.21 20.59
C ALA A 122 -7.25 -5.59 21.15
N LEU A 123 -8.12 -6.60 21.04
CA LEU A 123 -7.81 -7.96 21.46
C LEU A 123 -6.68 -8.57 20.63
N PHE A 124 -6.68 -8.36 19.31
CA PHE A 124 -5.60 -8.82 18.44
C PHE A 124 -4.29 -8.09 18.74
N THR A 125 -4.33 -6.77 18.96
CA THR A 125 -3.15 -6.01 19.41
C THR A 125 -2.57 -6.57 20.71
N LEU A 126 -3.43 -6.95 21.67
CA LEU A 126 -3.01 -7.59 22.92
C LEU A 126 -2.42 -9.00 22.68
N ALA A 127 -3.02 -9.79 21.79
CA ALA A 127 -2.58 -11.15 21.48
C ALA A 127 -1.28 -11.20 20.67
N PHE A 128 -0.95 -10.13 19.92
CA PHE A 128 0.15 -10.11 18.97
C PHE A 128 1.50 -10.53 19.56
N PRO A 129 1.97 -9.97 20.70
CA PRO A 129 3.26 -10.36 21.26
C PRO A 129 3.35 -11.83 21.68
N PHE A 130 2.23 -12.40 22.12
CA PHE A 130 2.17 -13.80 22.53
C PHE A 130 2.24 -14.75 21.33
N LEU A 131 1.64 -14.37 20.20
CA LEU A 131 1.59 -15.20 18.99
C LEU A 131 2.83 -15.06 18.11
N PHE A 132 3.45 -13.89 18.11
CA PHE A 132 4.59 -13.57 17.25
C PHE A 132 5.89 -13.36 18.04
N SER A 133 6.00 -13.89 19.27
CA SER A 133 7.21 -13.80 20.08
C SER A 133 8.45 -14.25 19.29
N GLY A 134 8.40 -15.43 18.68
CA GLY A 134 9.52 -15.98 17.90
C GLY A 134 9.84 -15.24 16.60
N LEU A 135 8.84 -14.66 15.92
CA LEU A 135 9.02 -14.06 14.58
C LEU A 135 9.27 -12.55 14.62
N ALA A 136 8.58 -11.83 15.50
CA ALA A 136 8.61 -10.37 15.57
C ALA A 136 9.41 -9.85 16.77
N LEU A 137 9.59 -10.65 17.83
CA LEU A 137 10.23 -10.24 19.09
C LEU A 137 11.50 -11.06 19.42
N ARG A 138 12.07 -11.80 18.45
CA ARG A 138 13.27 -12.64 18.64
C ARG A 138 13.16 -13.70 19.75
N GLY A 139 11.93 -14.10 20.09
CA GLY A 139 11.64 -15.03 21.19
C GLY A 139 11.53 -14.37 22.56
N LEU A 140 11.67 -13.05 22.65
CA LEU A 140 11.53 -12.28 23.89
C LEU A 140 10.07 -11.91 24.17
N THR A 141 9.79 -11.58 25.42
CA THR A 141 8.54 -10.88 25.77
C THR A 141 8.57 -9.43 25.27
N PHE A 142 7.40 -8.79 25.16
CA PHE A 142 7.33 -7.40 24.69
C PHE A 142 8.10 -6.43 25.59
N ASP A 143 8.04 -6.63 26.91
CA ASP A 143 8.74 -5.76 27.87
C ASP A 143 10.26 -5.93 27.78
N GLU A 144 10.75 -7.16 27.62
CA GLU A 144 12.17 -7.44 27.40
C GLU A 144 12.65 -6.87 26.07
N TYR A 145 11.87 -7.05 25.00
CA TYR A 145 12.17 -6.47 23.69
C TYR A 145 12.30 -4.95 23.78
N MET A 146 11.35 -4.25 24.43
CA MET A 146 11.41 -2.79 24.58
C MET A 146 12.54 -2.30 25.49
N ALA A 147 13.05 -3.14 26.39
CA ALA A 147 14.17 -2.81 27.26
C ALA A 147 15.54 -3.04 26.60
N GLU A 148 15.58 -3.70 25.44
CA GLU A 148 16.82 -4.05 24.77
C GLU A 148 17.44 -2.81 24.09
N PRO A 149 18.67 -2.39 24.47
CA PRO A 149 19.26 -1.14 24.00
C PRO A 149 19.78 -1.22 22.55
N THR A 150 19.85 -2.42 21.97
CA THR A 150 20.50 -2.70 20.68
C THR A 150 19.53 -3.22 19.62
N ILE A 151 18.26 -2.79 19.65
CA ILE A 151 17.31 -3.19 18.60
C ILE A 151 17.63 -2.45 17.30
N ASP A 152 18.02 -3.20 16.28
CA ASP A 152 18.26 -2.67 14.94
C ASP A 152 16.97 -2.16 14.28
N PHE A 153 17.09 -1.12 13.46
CA PHE A 153 15.97 -0.55 12.71
C PHE A 153 15.24 -1.59 11.84
N ILE A 154 15.98 -2.54 11.27
CA ILE A 154 15.41 -3.63 10.46
C ILE A 154 14.44 -4.48 11.28
N GLU A 155 14.72 -4.72 12.56
CA GLU A 155 13.87 -5.52 13.44
C GLU A 155 12.62 -4.75 13.85
N LEU A 156 12.76 -3.44 14.10
CA LEU A 156 11.61 -2.57 14.32
C LEU A 156 10.67 -2.55 13.10
N MET A 157 11.22 -2.53 11.88
CA MET A 157 10.43 -2.66 10.66
C MET A 157 9.74 -4.01 10.55
N LYS A 158 10.42 -5.12 10.86
CA LYS A 158 9.80 -6.46 10.88
C LYS A 158 8.65 -6.53 11.87
N PHE A 159 8.83 -5.99 13.07
CA PHE A 159 7.77 -5.91 14.08
C PHE A 159 6.54 -5.20 13.51
N SER A 160 6.71 -4.00 12.96
CA SER A 160 5.63 -3.21 12.34
C SER A 160 4.96 -3.95 11.18
N PHE A 161 5.74 -4.63 10.34
CA PHE A 161 5.25 -5.41 9.22
C PHE A 161 4.36 -6.59 9.66
N PHE A 162 4.85 -7.42 10.59
CA PHE A 162 4.06 -8.55 11.11
C PHE A 162 2.83 -8.06 11.88
N TYR A 163 2.95 -6.96 12.62
CA TYR A 163 1.83 -6.33 13.28
C TYR A 163 0.76 -5.91 12.28
N ALA A 164 1.13 -5.19 11.22
CA ALA A 164 0.19 -4.75 10.17
C ALA A 164 -0.51 -5.93 9.50
N LEU A 165 0.23 -6.99 9.14
CA LEU A 165 -0.34 -8.21 8.56
C LEU A 165 -1.34 -8.86 9.53
N PHE A 166 -0.99 -8.94 10.82
CA PHE A 166 -1.88 -9.49 11.83
C PHE A 166 -3.15 -8.65 12.04
N MET A 167 -3.05 -7.33 11.95
CA MET A 167 -4.23 -6.45 12.02
C MET A 167 -5.16 -6.61 10.82
N VAL A 168 -4.64 -6.96 9.65
CA VAL A 168 -5.48 -7.36 8.50
C VAL A 168 -6.26 -8.64 8.82
N VAL A 169 -5.64 -9.61 9.49
CA VAL A 169 -6.33 -10.83 9.96
C VAL A 169 -7.45 -10.49 10.95
N SER A 170 -7.22 -9.55 11.87
CA SER A 170 -8.24 -9.06 12.81
C SER A 170 -9.47 -8.47 12.09
N TYR A 171 -9.24 -7.72 11.01
CA TYR A 171 -10.30 -7.17 10.18
C TYR A 171 -11.16 -8.27 9.54
N PHE A 172 -10.52 -9.27 8.93
CA PHE A 172 -11.24 -10.40 8.33
C PHE A 172 -11.98 -11.23 9.38
N PHE A 173 -11.36 -11.47 10.53
CA PHE A 173 -12.00 -12.17 11.65
C PHE A 173 -13.30 -11.47 12.07
N THR A 174 -13.27 -10.16 12.30
CA THR A 174 -14.46 -9.41 12.70
C THR A 174 -15.57 -9.49 11.65
N LYS A 175 -15.22 -9.29 10.37
CA LYS A 175 -16.17 -9.38 9.25
C LYS A 175 -16.80 -10.77 9.17
N PHE A 176 -15.99 -11.80 9.34
CA PHE A 176 -16.45 -13.19 9.33
C PHE A 176 -17.42 -13.46 10.46
N VAL A 177 -17.08 -13.07 11.70
CA VAL A 177 -17.95 -13.26 12.88
C VAL A 177 -19.29 -12.54 12.69
N ILE A 178 -19.29 -11.26 12.31
CA ILE A 178 -20.54 -10.51 12.08
C ILE A 178 -21.38 -11.16 10.99
N SER A 179 -20.77 -11.59 9.88
CA SER A 179 -21.46 -12.25 8.77
C SER A 179 -22.11 -13.57 9.20
N ARG A 180 -21.38 -14.40 9.96
CA ARG A 180 -21.89 -15.66 10.51
C ARG A 180 -23.05 -15.42 11.49
N THR A 181 -22.92 -14.43 12.37
CA THR A 181 -23.99 -14.07 13.32
C THR A 181 -25.26 -13.68 12.59
N LYS A 182 -25.18 -12.80 11.59
CA LYS A 182 -26.34 -12.40 10.78
C LYS A 182 -27.02 -13.59 10.09
N LYS A 183 -26.23 -14.46 9.44
CA LYS A 183 -26.76 -15.66 8.76
C LYS A 183 -27.48 -16.60 9.71
N LYS A 184 -26.90 -16.84 10.90
CA LYS A 184 -27.50 -17.70 11.93
C LYS A 184 -28.88 -17.18 12.36
N TYR A 185 -29.00 -15.89 12.64
CA TYR A 185 -30.28 -15.31 13.08
C TYR A 185 -31.32 -15.16 11.95
N ALA A 186 -30.89 -14.94 10.71
CA ALA A 186 -31.78 -14.96 9.55
C ALA A 186 -32.47 -16.34 9.40
N LEU A 187 -31.71 -17.42 9.51
CA LEU A 187 -32.24 -18.79 9.47
C LEU A 187 -33.25 -19.05 10.60
N TYR A 188 -32.95 -18.63 11.84
CA TYR A 188 -33.90 -18.79 12.95
C TYR A 188 -35.21 -18.02 12.71
N ALA A 189 -35.14 -16.83 12.12
CA ALA A 189 -36.33 -16.05 11.79
C ALA A 189 -37.20 -16.74 10.72
N GLU A 190 -36.58 -17.38 9.73
CA GLU A 190 -37.28 -18.16 8.70
C GLU A 190 -37.94 -19.41 9.28
N PHE A 191 -37.21 -20.20 10.08
CA PHE A 191 -37.77 -21.38 10.77
C PHE A 191 -38.92 -21.02 11.72
N SER A 192 -38.79 -19.93 12.47
CA SER A 192 -39.86 -19.46 13.37
C SER A 192 -41.13 -19.05 12.59
N ARG A 193 -40.97 -18.39 11.43
CA ARG A 193 -42.11 -18.03 10.57
C ARG A 193 -42.77 -19.24 9.93
N TYR A 194 -41.99 -20.26 9.56
CA TYR A 194 -42.51 -21.51 9.02
C TYR A 194 -43.37 -22.26 10.04
N ASN A 195 -42.86 -22.46 11.26
CA ASN A 195 -43.62 -23.13 12.34
C ASN A 195 -44.88 -22.37 12.79
N LYS A 196 -44.95 -21.05 12.57
CA LYS A 196 -46.15 -20.25 12.90
C LYS A 196 -47.24 -20.32 11.83
N ARG A 197 -46.92 -20.84 10.64
CA ARG A 197 -47.84 -20.95 9.48
C ARG A 197 -48.37 -22.37 9.27
N MET A 198 -47.80 -23.36 9.95
CA MET A 198 -48.39 -24.69 10.12
C MET A 198 -49.30 -24.70 11.34
#